data_AF-D5UX51-F1
#
_entry.id   AF-D5UX51-F1
#
_cell.length_a   1.000
_cell.length_b   1.000
_cell.length_c   1.000
_cell.angle_alpha   90.00
_cell.angle_beta   90.00
_cell.angle_gamma   90.00
#
_symmetry.space_group_name_H-M   'P 1'
#
loop_
_entity.id
_entity.type
_entity.pdbx_description
1 polymer ?
#
loop_
_entity_poly.entity_id
_entity_poly.type
_entity_poly.pdbx_seq_one_letter_code
_entity_poly.pdbx_strand_id
1 'polypeptide(L)'
;MTENTIRRAGADGAVSPHAMPRALRWARWLLIAVSIGHAAAIVAVIALRESIRADIVLAHPEYTATEASRMVLLELIRTGSFHLLLVVVCAIYAIKLPAGRPRVVRIIIISQVLSLIFGGFTIATAPSALIPVQVPFVIAAVVILILFARPESRAYLAERRAVERASSA
;
A
#
# COMPACT_ATOMS: atom_id res chain seq x y z
N MET A 1 42.20 -45.37 -3.44
CA MET A 1 40.78 -45.66 -3.19
C MET A 1 40.25 -44.68 -2.14
N THR A 2 40.42 -43.37 -2.39
CA THR A 2 40.42 -42.31 -1.34
C THR A 2 40.11 -40.94 -1.95
N GLU A 3 39.06 -40.84 -2.78
CA GLU A 3 38.77 -39.56 -3.48
C GLU A 3 37.28 -39.28 -3.71
N ASN A 4 36.39 -39.82 -2.86
CA ASN A 4 34.94 -39.59 -3.01
C ASN A 4 34.21 -39.11 -1.76
N THR A 5 34.90 -38.86 -0.65
CA THR A 5 34.26 -38.52 0.63
C THR A 5 34.19 -37.01 0.91
N ILE A 6 34.90 -36.17 0.16
CA ILE A 6 34.96 -34.71 0.43
C ILE A 6 33.91 -33.92 -0.38
N ARG A 7 33.29 -34.51 -1.41
CA ARG A 7 32.34 -33.79 -2.27
C ARG A 7 30.90 -33.70 -1.75
N ARG A 8 30.59 -34.29 -0.57
CA ARG A 8 29.24 -34.28 0.03
C ARG A 8 29.07 -33.32 1.21
N ALA A 9 30.09 -32.56 1.60
CA ALA A 9 29.95 -31.58 2.70
C ALA A 9 29.45 -30.19 2.25
N GLY A 10 29.15 -30.00 0.96
CA GLY A 10 28.74 -28.70 0.40
C GLY A 10 27.25 -28.52 0.09
N ALA A 11 26.41 -29.53 0.32
CA ALA A 11 25.02 -29.54 -0.12
C ALA A 11 23.98 -29.40 1.01
N ASP A 12 24.41 -29.44 2.28
CA ASP A 12 23.50 -29.43 3.45
C ASP A 12 23.40 -28.05 4.13
N GLY A 13 23.94 -27.01 3.50
CA GLY A 13 23.57 -25.63 3.78
C GLY A 13 22.16 -25.32 3.25
N ALA A 14 21.18 -26.16 3.60
CA ALA A 14 19.77 -25.88 3.39
C ALA A 14 19.51 -24.53 4.04
N VAL A 15 19.37 -23.51 3.20
CA VAL A 15 18.95 -22.15 3.55
C VAL A 15 17.77 -22.33 4.47
N SER A 16 18.00 -22.19 5.77
CA SER A 16 16.91 -22.23 6.73
C SER A 16 15.93 -21.19 6.24
N PRO A 17 14.64 -21.54 6.00
CA PRO A 17 13.68 -20.58 5.52
C PRO A 17 13.53 -19.53 6.63
N HIS A 18 14.34 -18.47 6.56
CA HIS A 18 14.33 -17.43 7.56
C HIS A 18 12.91 -16.89 7.59
N ALA A 19 12.22 -17.16 8.70
CA ALA A 19 10.86 -16.71 8.89
C ALA A 19 10.82 -15.20 8.69
N MET A 20 9.77 -14.70 8.04
CA MET A 20 9.64 -13.27 7.78
C MET A 20 9.85 -12.46 9.07
N PRO A 21 10.76 -11.45 9.06
CA PRO A 21 10.99 -10.59 10.21
C PRO A 21 9.71 -9.96 10.73
N ARG A 22 9.62 -9.75 12.05
CA ARG A 22 8.41 -9.19 12.70
C ARG A 22 7.96 -7.89 12.03
N ALA A 23 8.90 -7.03 11.65
CA ALA A 23 8.61 -5.77 10.98
C ALA A 23 7.86 -5.94 9.65
N LEU A 24 8.28 -6.89 8.81
CA LEU A 24 7.60 -7.17 7.54
C LEU A 24 6.24 -7.86 7.75
N ARG A 25 6.08 -8.64 8.83
CA ARG A 25 4.76 -9.18 9.20
C ARG A 25 3.79 -8.07 9.62
N TRP A 26 4.27 -7.09 10.38
CA TRP A 26 3.48 -5.90 10.71
C TRP A 26 3.15 -5.08 9.47
N ALA A 27 4.10 -4.90 8.54
CA ALA A 27 3.84 -4.21 7.28
C ALA A 27 2.76 -4.94 6.46
N ARG A 28 2.76 -6.28 6.44
CA ARG A 28 1.71 -7.09 5.82
C ARG A 28 0.35 -6.86 6.47
N TRP A 29 0.27 -6.89 7.79
CA TRP A 29 -1.00 -6.64 8.50
C TRP A 29 -1.50 -5.22 8.29
N LEU A 30 -0.62 -4.24 8.28
CA LEU A 30 -0.97 -2.86 7.94
C LEU A 30 -1.50 -2.73 6.52
N LEU A 31 -0.91 -3.41 5.53
CA LEU A 31 -1.43 -3.42 4.15
C LEU A 31 -2.84 -4.02 4.07
N ILE A 32 -3.14 -5.05 4.86
CA ILE A 32 -4.49 -5.63 4.97
C ILE A 32 -5.44 -4.61 5.61
N ALA A 33 -5.05 -4.00 6.72
CA ALA A 33 -5.84 -3.00 7.41
C ALA A 33 -6.11 -1.77 6.52
N VAL A 34 -5.12 -1.32 5.74
CA VAL A 34 -5.25 -0.23 4.76
C VAL A 34 -6.21 -0.62 3.63
N SER A 35 -6.13 -1.86 3.13
CA SER A 35 -7.08 -2.38 2.13
C SER A 35 -8.52 -2.32 2.66
N ILE A 36 -8.76 -2.79 3.88
CA ILE A 36 -10.08 -2.70 4.53
C ILE A 36 -10.49 -1.24 4.74
N GLY A 37 -9.56 -0.39 5.18
CA GLY A 37 -9.78 1.04 5.37
C GLY A 37 -10.22 1.73 4.08
N HIS A 38 -9.64 1.40 2.92
CA HIS A 38 -10.08 1.95 1.65
C HIS A 38 -11.49 1.49 1.25
N ALA A 39 -11.87 0.25 1.55
CA ALA A 39 -13.25 -0.19 1.37
C ALA A 39 -14.22 0.62 2.25
N ALA A 40 -13.83 0.88 3.50
CA ALA A 40 -14.60 1.74 4.40
C ALA A 40 -14.64 3.21 3.93
N ALA A 41 -13.57 3.73 3.33
CA ALA A 41 -13.52 5.08 2.77
C ALA A 41 -14.53 5.26 1.63
N ILE A 42 -14.75 4.25 0.78
CA ILE A 42 -15.79 4.27 -0.25
C ILE A 42 -17.18 4.49 0.39
N VAL A 43 -17.49 3.73 1.45
CA VAL A 43 -18.75 3.86 2.18
C VAL A 43 -18.88 5.24 2.83
N ALA A 44 -17.81 5.74 3.44
CA ALA A 44 -17.77 7.06 4.07
C ALA A 44 -18.02 8.18 3.05
N VAL A 45 -17.37 8.13 1.88
CA VAL A 45 -17.55 9.11 0.81
C VAL A 45 -18.99 9.13 0.30
N ILE A 46 -19.63 7.96 0.16
CA ILE A 46 -21.06 7.86 -0.21
C ILE A 46 -21.94 8.48 0.89
N ALA A 47 -21.65 8.20 2.16
CA ALA A 47 -22.41 8.74 3.29
C ALA A 47 -22.27 10.27 3.41
N LEU A 48 -21.13 10.83 3.02
CA LEU A 48 -20.82 12.26 3.08
C LEU A 48 -21.27 13.05 1.84
N ARG A 49 -22.05 12.44 0.93
CA ARG A 49 -22.46 13.08 -0.34
C ARG A 49 -23.10 14.46 -0.19
N GLU A 50 -23.91 14.67 0.84
CA GLU A 50 -24.60 15.95 1.04
C GLU A 50 -23.64 17.03 1.55
N SER A 51 -22.67 16.65 2.39
CA SER A 51 -21.58 17.55 2.80
C SER A 51 -20.69 17.91 1.62
N ILE A 52 -20.36 16.95 0.76
CA ILE A 52 -19.61 17.19 -0.48
C ILE A 52 -20.40 18.14 -1.40
N ARG A 53 -21.71 17.96 -1.50
CA ARG A 53 -22.59 18.85 -2.27
C ARG A 53 -22.58 20.27 -1.72
N ALA A 54 -22.67 20.43 -0.40
CA ALA A 54 -22.63 21.73 0.25
C ALA A 54 -21.30 22.45 -0.01
N ASP A 55 -20.18 21.73 0.09
CA ASP A 55 -18.85 22.27 -0.21
C ASP A 55 -18.72 22.68 -1.69
N ILE A 56 -19.28 21.91 -2.62
CA ILE A 56 -19.29 22.25 -4.06
C ILE A 56 -20.12 23.51 -4.33
N VAL A 57 -21.33 23.62 -3.76
CA VAL A 57 -22.19 24.79 -3.93
C VAL A 57 -21.55 26.04 -3.31
N LEU A 58 -20.87 25.88 -2.17
CA LEU A 58 -20.15 26.97 -1.53
C LEU A 58 -18.96 27.45 -2.39
N ALA A 59 -18.23 26.52 -3.02
CA ALA A 59 -17.11 26.83 -3.90
C ALA A 59 -17.53 27.39 -5.27
N HIS A 60 -18.72 27.02 -5.75
CA HIS A 60 -19.28 27.36 -7.06
C HIS A 60 -20.73 27.85 -6.93
N PRO A 61 -20.96 29.07 -6.42
CA PRO A 61 -22.31 29.61 -6.22
C PRO A 61 -23.08 29.79 -7.54
N GLU A 62 -22.38 29.81 -8.67
CA GLU A 62 -22.96 29.88 -10.02
C GLU A 62 -23.60 28.56 -10.49
N TYR A 63 -23.32 27.43 -9.83
CA TYR A 63 -23.84 26.13 -10.25
C TYR A 63 -25.33 25.99 -9.94
N THR A 64 -26.08 25.51 -10.93
CA THR A 64 -27.44 25.02 -10.72
C THR A 64 -27.46 23.75 -9.86
N ALA A 65 -28.62 23.42 -9.29
CA ALA A 65 -28.78 22.19 -8.50
C ALA A 65 -28.43 20.92 -9.29
N THR A 66 -28.68 20.92 -10.61
CA THR A 66 -28.35 19.80 -11.51
C THR A 66 -26.86 19.69 -11.75
N GLU A 67 -26.17 20.81 -12.00
CA GLU A 67 -24.71 20.84 -12.17
C GLU A 67 -23.99 20.40 -10.90
N ALA A 68 -24.41 20.91 -9.73
CA ALA A 68 -23.86 20.49 -8.45
C ALA A 68 -24.04 18.97 -8.24
N SER A 69 -25.20 18.41 -8.58
CA SER A 69 -25.45 16.96 -8.45
C SER A 69 -24.58 16.13 -9.40
N ARG A 70 -24.33 16.63 -10.62
CA ARG A 70 -23.41 16.00 -11.58
C ARG A 70 -21.97 16.01 -11.07
N MET A 71 -21.53 17.12 -10.48
CA MET A 71 -20.19 17.24 -9.90
C MET A 71 -20.01 16.30 -8.70
N VAL A 72 -21.01 16.18 -7.82
CA VAL A 72 -21.01 15.18 -6.75
C VAL A 72 -20.88 13.76 -7.32
N LEU A 73 -21.66 13.41 -8.35
CA LEU A 73 -21.57 12.08 -8.96
C LEU A 73 -20.18 11.80 -9.55
N LEU A 74 -19.59 12.76 -10.25
CA LEU A 74 -18.24 12.65 -10.80
C LEU A 74 -17.21 12.47 -9.67
N GLU A 75 -17.35 13.21 -8.58
CA GLU A 75 -16.49 13.08 -7.40
C GLU A 75 -16.60 11.68 -6.77
N LEU A 76 -17.82 11.17 -6.59
CA LEU A 76 -18.06 9.83 -6.05
C LEU A 76 -17.45 8.74 -6.95
N ILE A 77 -17.61 8.84 -8.27
CA ILE A 77 -17.04 7.87 -9.23
C ILE A 77 -15.51 7.93 -9.20
N ARG A 78 -14.94 9.14 -9.28
CA ARG A 78 -13.49 9.36 -9.26
C ARG A 78 -12.87 8.81 -7.98
N THR A 79 -13.39 9.24 -6.83
CA THR A 79 -12.86 8.87 -5.51
C THR A 79 -13.14 7.41 -5.19
N GLY A 80 -14.33 6.90 -5.52
CA GLY A 80 -14.70 5.50 -5.33
C GLY A 80 -13.84 4.53 -6.16
N SER A 81 -13.64 4.83 -7.45
CA SER A 81 -12.79 3.99 -8.32
C SER A 81 -11.32 3.99 -7.90
N PHE A 82 -10.80 5.15 -7.47
CA PHE A 82 -9.44 5.26 -6.94
C PHE A 82 -9.27 4.41 -5.66
N HIS A 83 -10.19 4.53 -4.70
CA HIS A 83 -10.12 3.70 -3.50
C HIS A 83 -10.29 2.21 -3.80
N LEU A 84 -11.18 1.83 -4.72
CA LEU A 84 -11.34 0.44 -5.13
C LEU A 84 -10.05 -0.14 -5.73
N LEU A 85 -9.36 0.63 -6.57
CA LEU A 85 -8.04 0.26 -7.07
C LEU A 85 -7.06 0.03 -5.91
N LEU A 86 -7.04 0.93 -4.91
CA LEU A 86 -6.16 0.79 -3.74
C LEU A 86 -6.51 -0.43 -2.89
N VAL A 87 -7.79 -0.78 -2.71
CA VAL A 87 -8.22 -2.03 -2.05
C VAL A 87 -7.51 -3.22 -2.68
N VAL A 88 -7.61 -3.34 -4.01
CA VAL A 88 -7.04 -4.47 -4.77
C VAL A 88 -5.51 -4.46 -4.69
N VAL A 89 -4.88 -3.30 -4.91
CA VAL A 89 -3.41 -3.17 -4.91
C VAL A 89 -2.82 -3.50 -3.54
N CYS A 90 -3.40 -2.98 -2.44
CA CYS A 90 -2.95 -3.29 -1.08
C CYS A 90 -3.13 -4.77 -0.73
N ALA A 91 -4.23 -5.40 -1.16
CA ALA A 91 -4.45 -6.84 -0.98
C ALA A 91 -3.40 -7.66 -1.73
N ILE A 92 -3.10 -7.32 -2.98
CA ILE A 92 -2.03 -7.97 -3.77
C ILE A 92 -0.69 -7.84 -3.06
N TYR A 93 -0.36 -6.66 -2.55
CA TYR A 93 0.89 -6.44 -1.81
C TYR A 93 0.96 -7.28 -0.54
N ALA A 94 -0.10 -7.35 0.25
CA ALA A 94 -0.16 -8.17 1.44
C ALA A 94 0.01 -9.68 1.13
N ILE A 95 -0.53 -10.16 0.01
CA ILE A 95 -0.40 -11.54 -0.44
C ILE A 95 1.00 -11.83 -0.97
N LYS A 96 1.62 -10.89 -1.69
CA LYS A 96 2.91 -11.10 -2.37
C LYS A 96 4.12 -10.77 -1.50
N LEU A 97 3.98 -9.97 -0.44
CA LEU A 97 5.08 -9.60 0.45
C LEU A 97 5.84 -10.81 1.03
N PRO A 98 5.19 -11.92 1.45
CA PRO A 98 5.87 -13.13 1.91
C PRO A 98 6.83 -13.78 0.93
N ALA A 99 6.64 -13.60 -0.37
CA ALA A 99 7.57 -14.12 -1.35
C ALA A 99 8.92 -13.38 -1.31
N GLY A 100 8.96 -12.17 -0.74
CA GLY A 100 10.17 -11.34 -0.64
C GLY A 100 10.77 -10.97 -2.00
N ARG A 101 9.97 -11.01 -3.08
CA ARG A 101 10.47 -10.76 -4.43
C ARG A 101 10.90 -9.29 -4.55
N PRO A 102 12.12 -9.00 -5.02
CA PRO A 102 12.68 -7.65 -5.08
C PRO A 102 11.85 -6.67 -5.91
N ARG A 103 11.31 -7.15 -7.05
CA ARG A 103 10.41 -6.34 -7.89
C ARG A 103 9.14 -5.95 -7.14
N VAL A 104 8.51 -6.90 -6.44
CA VAL A 104 7.30 -6.65 -5.63
C VAL A 104 7.60 -5.63 -4.54
N VAL A 105 8.69 -5.82 -3.81
CA VAL A 105 9.10 -4.93 -2.72
C VAL A 105 9.37 -3.51 -3.22
N ARG A 106 10.06 -3.36 -4.36
CA ARG A 106 10.30 -2.07 -4.98
C ARG A 106 8.98 -1.38 -5.34
N ILE A 107 8.04 -2.11 -5.92
CA ILE A 107 6.71 -1.60 -6.26
C ILE A 107 5.97 -1.15 -4.98
N ILE A 108 5.98 -1.96 -3.91
CA ILE A 108 5.35 -1.57 -2.63
C ILE A 108 5.91 -0.25 -2.11
N ILE A 109 7.23 -0.11 -2.07
CA ILE A 109 7.90 1.10 -1.57
C ILE A 109 7.53 2.31 -2.43
N ILE A 110 7.62 2.19 -3.76
CA ILE A 110 7.23 3.27 -4.68
C ILE A 110 5.77 3.65 -4.45
N SER A 111 4.87 2.68 -4.33
CA SER A 111 3.45 2.93 -4.07
C SER A 111 3.22 3.61 -2.72
N GLN A 112 3.99 3.29 -1.67
CA GLN A 112 3.89 4.00 -0.39
C GLN A 112 4.36 5.46 -0.52
N VAL A 113 5.46 5.72 -1.22
CA VAL A 113 5.93 7.09 -1.48
C VAL A 113 4.89 7.87 -2.28
N LEU A 114 4.34 7.28 -3.34
CA LEU A 114 3.24 7.88 -4.10
C LEU A 114 2.02 8.14 -3.22
N SER A 115 1.68 7.23 -2.30
CA SER A 115 0.57 7.43 -1.35
C SER A 115 0.80 8.63 -0.43
N LEU A 116 2.05 8.93 -0.06
CA LEU A 116 2.37 10.13 0.72
C LEU A 116 2.19 11.41 -0.11
N ILE A 117 2.68 11.40 -1.36
CA ILE A 117 2.58 12.55 -2.26
C ILE A 117 1.11 12.84 -2.56
N PHE A 118 0.36 11.82 -3.01
CA PHE A 118 -1.06 11.97 -3.30
C PHE A 118 -1.86 12.26 -2.03
N GLY A 119 -1.57 11.60 -0.91
CA GLY A 119 -2.26 11.86 0.35
C GLY A 119 -2.05 13.28 0.87
N GLY A 120 -0.84 13.82 0.76
CA GLY A 120 -0.56 15.23 1.09
C GLY A 120 -1.31 16.19 0.16
N PHE A 121 -1.30 15.94 -1.15
CA PHE A 121 -2.06 16.75 -2.11
C PHE A 121 -3.57 16.68 -1.85
N THR A 122 -4.10 15.50 -1.56
CA THR A 122 -5.51 15.31 -1.22
C THR A 122 -5.87 16.05 0.06
N ILE A 123 -5.08 15.97 1.13
CA ILE A 123 -5.36 16.73 2.36
C ILE A 123 -5.39 18.24 2.09
N ALA A 124 -4.52 18.75 1.22
CA ALA A 124 -4.45 20.16 0.90
C ALA A 124 -5.62 20.67 0.02
N THR A 125 -6.29 19.79 -0.72
CA THR A 125 -7.28 20.16 -1.74
C THR A 125 -8.67 19.57 -1.53
N ALA A 126 -8.82 18.60 -0.63
CA ALA A 126 -10.08 17.91 -0.41
C ALA A 126 -11.08 18.75 0.40
N PRO A 127 -12.39 18.51 0.21
CA PRO A 127 -13.44 18.90 1.14
C PRO A 127 -13.05 18.61 2.59
N SER A 128 -13.32 19.55 3.49
CA SER A 128 -12.89 19.47 4.89
C SER A 128 -13.40 18.21 5.59
N ALA A 129 -14.60 17.75 5.21
CA ALA A 129 -15.21 16.52 5.71
C ALA A 129 -14.43 15.23 5.37
N LEU A 130 -13.59 15.25 4.33
CA LEU A 130 -12.80 14.09 3.90
C LEU A 130 -11.40 14.04 4.52
N ILE A 131 -10.92 15.13 5.11
CA ILE A 131 -9.57 15.20 5.71
C ILE A 131 -9.38 14.13 6.81
N PRO A 132 -10.32 13.93 7.77
CA PRO A 132 -10.16 12.91 8.80
C PRO A 132 -10.09 11.48 8.25
N VAL A 133 -10.69 11.22 7.08
CA VAL A 133 -10.63 9.93 6.40
C VAL A 133 -9.25 9.70 5.79
N GLN A 134 -8.57 10.76 5.32
CA GLN A 134 -7.31 10.64 4.60
C GLN A 134 -6.08 10.49 5.52
N VAL A 135 -6.08 11.17 6.67
CA VAL A 135 -4.94 11.21 7.60
C VAL A 135 -4.43 9.81 8.01
N PRO A 136 -5.30 8.84 8.40
CA PRO A 136 -4.86 7.50 8.76
C PRO A 136 -4.08 6.78 7.64
N PHE A 137 -4.42 6.98 6.37
CA PHE A 137 -3.72 6.36 5.25
C PHE A 137 -2.31 6.92 5.06
N VAL A 138 -2.13 8.23 5.21
CA VAL A 138 -0.81 8.88 5.15
C VAL A 138 0.09 8.35 6.27
N ILE A 139 -0.44 8.29 7.50
CA ILE A 139 0.29 7.73 8.64
C ILE A 139 0.67 6.27 8.37
N ALA A 140 -0.26 5.46 7.87
CA ALA A 140 0.01 4.05 7.56
C ALA A 140 1.12 3.90 6.51
N ALA A 141 1.13 4.72 5.46
CA ALA A 141 2.19 4.71 4.45
C ALA A 141 3.57 5.05 5.04
N VAL A 142 3.65 6.05 5.93
CA VAL A 142 4.89 6.38 6.65
C VAL A 142 5.36 5.19 7.51
N VAL A 143 4.45 4.62 8.31
CA VAL A 143 4.77 3.49 9.18
C VAL A 143 5.27 2.29 8.37
N ILE A 144 4.62 1.97 7.24
CA ILE A 144 5.05 0.89 6.36
C ILE A 144 6.49 1.17 5.85
N LEU A 145 6.79 2.37 5.37
CA LEU A 145 8.15 2.73 4.92
C LEU A 145 9.19 2.56 6.04
N ILE A 146 8.88 2.98 7.26
CA ILE A 146 9.76 2.79 8.43
C ILE A 146 10.01 1.29 8.68
N LEU A 147 8.96 0.45 8.61
CA LEU A 147 9.10 -1.00 8.79
C LEU A 147 9.97 -1.65 7.72
N PHE A 148 9.92 -1.17 6.47
CA PHE A 148 10.82 -1.61 5.40
C PHE A 148 12.27 -1.13 5.59
N ALA A 149 12.47 0.04 6.19
CA ALA A 149 13.80 0.61 6.42
C ALA A 149 14.59 -0.07 7.56
N ARG A 150 13.92 -0.85 8.42
CA ARG A 150 14.57 -1.53 9.57
C ARG A 150 15.70 -2.47 9.11
N PRO A 151 16.81 -2.57 9.87
CA PRO A 151 17.96 -3.42 9.51
C PRO A 151 17.59 -4.88 9.24
N GLU A 152 16.75 -5.46 10.09
CA GLU A 152 16.24 -6.84 9.96
C GLU A 152 15.51 -7.07 8.62
N SER A 153 14.65 -6.11 8.24
CA SER A 153 13.93 -6.13 6.96
C SER A 153 14.90 -6.04 5.79
N ARG A 154 15.88 -5.13 5.86
CA ARG A 154 16.87 -4.93 4.81
C ARG A 154 17.76 -6.16 4.60
N ALA A 155 18.18 -6.80 5.68
CA ALA A 155 18.98 -8.03 5.66
C ALA A 155 18.20 -9.17 4.97
N TYR A 156 16.97 -9.42 5.43
CA TYR A 156 16.07 -10.42 4.82
C TYR A 156 15.87 -10.17 3.31
N LEU A 157 15.59 -8.92 2.92
CA LEU A 157 15.37 -8.56 1.52
C LEU A 157 16.65 -8.60 0.66
N ALA A 158 17.83 -8.44 1.26
CA ALA A 158 19.10 -8.62 0.57
C ALA A 158 19.37 -10.09 0.27
N GLU A 159 19.09 -10.98 1.23
CA GLU A 159 19.19 -12.43 1.07
C GLU A 159 18.25 -12.93 -0.04
N ARG A 160 16.97 -12.54 -0.01
CA ARG A 160 16.00 -12.91 -1.07
C ARG A 160 16.44 -12.43 -2.46
N ARG A 161 17.09 -11.27 -2.55
CA ARG A 161 17.69 -10.75 -3.79
C ARG A 161 18.87 -11.58 -4.29
N ALA A 162 19.65 -12.19 -3.38
CA ALA A 162 20.76 -13.04 -3.75
C ALA A 162 20.24 -14.38 -4.29
N VAL A 163 19.25 -14.98 -3.62
CA VAL A 163 18.61 -16.23 -4.05
C VAL A 163 17.98 -16.11 -5.43
N GLU A 164 17.21 -15.04 -5.71
CA GLU A 164 16.57 -14.86 -7.02
C GLU A 164 17.59 -14.68 -8.16
N ARG A 165 18.71 -14.01 -7.87
CA ARG A 165 19.81 -13.85 -8.84
C ARG A 165 20.49 -15.18 -9.14
N ALA A 166 20.75 -15.99 -8.11
CA ALA A 166 21.34 -17.32 -8.27
C ALA A 166 20.43 -18.27 -9.05
N SER A 167 19.10 -18.16 -8.92
CA SER A 167 18.14 -18.99 -9.68
C SER A 167 17.91 -18.54 -11.13
N SER A 168 18.43 -17.38 -11.52
CA SER A 168 18.24 -16.80 -12.86
C SER A 168 19.49 -16.86 -13.73
N ALA A 169 20.60 -17.36 -13.18
CA ALA A 169 21.88 -17.56 -13.84
C ALA A 169 22.01 -19.03 -14.27
#